data_AF-A0A3B9P7E2-F1
#
_entry.id   AF-A0A3B9P7E2-F1
#
_cell.length_a   1.000
_cell.length_b   1.000
_cell.length_c   1.000
_cell.angle_alpha   90.00
_cell.angle_beta   90.00
_cell.angle_gamma   90.00
#
_symmetry.space_group_name_H-M   'P 1'
#
loop_
_entity.id
_entity.type
_entity.pdbx_description
1 polymer ?
#
loop_
_entity_poly.entity_id
_entity_poly.type
_entity_poly.pdbx_seq_one_letter_code
_entity_poly.pdbx_strand_id
1 'polypeptide(L)'
;MSVFIGEPSLPPFEVFPELTASQHDQLLEEADLIREGTVRLFGVHQVPLDLFAGASQKHWTALEKIQPEKDIKFIWEPGRFGWAITLARAYAVSRDEKYAQDFWEKTLTFLEAHPPNLGRQWQSAQEVAIRLMALVFCDRVFAHSALSTPEKRRRLWQAVIEHAQRIPPTLVYARAQNNNHLLSEAAGLFTAGLYFAGHPQAEKWRQLGWRWFNWALQNQVTEFGTYIQHSTNYHRLMLQLALYLDQLMRTAKKDWPAASTDRLKAAVRWLWALTDPDTGQVPNLGANDSAYMFPLTQLAYDDYRPVVDAAAKAFLNTDVYQQPDLTEMGNWFDVRSEGTNEQKQAQAPDMLRLDQKGGRAFIHTAHFT
;
A
#
# COMPACT_ATOMS: atom_id res chain seq x y z
N MET A 1 7.19 -24.35 14.34
CA MET A 1 7.70 -24.10 12.97
C MET A 1 9.20 -23.90 13.06
N SER A 2 9.98 -24.40 12.11
CA SER A 2 11.43 -24.12 12.06
C SER A 2 11.65 -22.62 11.86
N VAL A 3 12.48 -22.00 12.70
CA VAL A 3 12.89 -20.60 12.53
C VAL A 3 13.65 -20.47 11.22
N PHE A 4 13.31 -19.47 10.40
CA PHE A 4 14.07 -19.18 9.18
C PHE A 4 15.47 -18.64 9.55
N ILE A 5 16.52 -19.25 8.98
CA ILE A 5 17.93 -18.91 9.25
C ILE A 5 18.58 -18.17 8.07
N GLY A 6 17.86 -17.99 6.96
CA GLY A 6 18.38 -17.27 5.79
C GLY A 6 18.32 -15.75 5.93
N GLU A 7 18.83 -15.05 4.92
CA GLU A 7 18.73 -13.60 4.78
C GLU A 7 17.76 -13.21 3.66
N PRO A 8 17.14 -12.02 3.73
CA PRO A 8 16.31 -11.53 2.65
C PRO A 8 17.09 -11.26 1.36
N SER A 9 16.43 -11.45 0.21
CA SER A 9 17.03 -11.31 -1.12
C SER A 9 16.79 -9.94 -1.77
N LEU A 10 15.86 -9.13 -1.25
CA LEU A 10 15.71 -7.74 -1.69
C LEU A 10 16.68 -6.84 -0.92
N PRO A 11 17.41 -5.95 -1.60
CA PRO A 11 18.38 -5.09 -0.95
C PRO A 11 17.70 -4.02 -0.07
N PRO A 12 18.40 -3.50 0.94
CA PRO A 12 18.04 -2.26 1.63
C PRO A 12 17.78 -1.08 0.68
N PHE A 13 17.15 -0.03 1.22
CA PHE A 13 17.15 1.26 0.55
C PHE A 13 18.49 1.97 0.80
N GLU A 14 19.21 2.27 -0.29
CA GLU A 14 20.51 2.98 -0.24
C GLU A 14 20.32 4.51 -0.34
N VAL A 15 19.30 4.93 -1.08
CA VAL A 15 19.00 6.33 -1.35
C VAL A 15 17.56 6.60 -0.90
N PHE A 16 17.37 7.74 -0.23
CA PHE A 16 16.06 8.18 0.23
C PHE A 16 15.60 9.42 -0.53
N PRO A 17 14.29 9.62 -0.68
CA PRO A 17 13.75 10.82 -1.29
C PRO A 17 14.16 12.08 -0.52
N GLU A 18 14.47 13.14 -1.27
CA GLU A 18 14.57 14.49 -0.73
C GLU A 18 13.17 15.09 -0.60
N LEU A 19 12.95 15.84 0.49
CA LEU A 19 11.71 16.55 0.76
C LEU A 19 11.96 18.05 0.75
N THR A 20 10.92 18.84 0.48
CA THR A 20 10.99 20.29 0.74
C THR A 20 11.09 20.55 2.23
N ALA A 21 11.63 21.71 2.63
CA ALA A 21 11.79 22.04 4.05
C ALA A 21 10.46 21.96 4.83
N SER A 22 9.36 22.42 4.22
CA SER A 22 8.03 22.34 4.84
C SER A 22 7.56 20.89 5.03
N GLN A 23 7.76 20.02 4.02
CA GLN A 23 7.39 18.61 4.12
C GLN A 23 8.26 17.86 5.13
N HIS A 24 9.54 18.22 5.20
CA HIS A 24 10.47 17.68 6.19
C HIS A 24 9.96 17.96 7.62
N ASP A 25 9.66 19.22 7.93
CA ASP A 25 9.24 19.60 9.29
C ASP A 25 7.88 18.98 9.67
N GLN A 26 6.91 18.96 8.75
CA GLN A 26 5.62 18.30 8.95
C GLN A 26 5.76 16.79 9.20
N LEU A 27 6.64 16.11 8.45
CA LEU A 27 6.92 14.70 8.63
C LEU A 27 7.52 14.42 10.01
N LEU A 28 8.46 15.24 10.48
CA LEU A 28 9.07 15.04 11.80
C LEU A 28 8.08 15.29 12.93
N GLU A 29 7.21 16.30 12.80
CA GLU A 29 6.13 16.56 13.75
C GLU A 29 5.15 15.37 13.82
N GLU A 30 4.71 14.86 12.67
CA GLU A 30 3.84 13.68 12.61
C GLU A 30 4.51 12.45 13.22
N ALA A 31 5.80 12.23 12.91
CA ALA A 31 6.54 11.11 13.44
C ALA A 31 6.75 11.21 14.96
N ASP A 32 6.99 12.42 15.51
CA ASP A 32 7.10 12.61 16.96
C ASP A 32 5.75 12.42 17.68
N LEU A 33 4.62 12.81 17.07
CA LEU A 33 3.29 12.47 17.59
C LEU A 33 3.07 10.95 17.68
N ILE A 34 3.54 10.18 16.69
CA ILE A 34 3.49 8.71 16.70
C ILE A 34 4.34 8.14 17.84
N ARG A 35 5.51 8.72 18.08
CA ARG A 35 6.39 8.33 19.19
C ARG A 35 5.72 8.56 20.55
N GLU A 36 5.00 9.66 20.68
CA GLU A 36 4.16 9.97 21.85
C GLU A 36 2.89 9.09 21.97
N GLY A 37 2.66 8.19 21.01
CA GLY A 37 1.57 7.21 21.05
C GLY A 37 0.28 7.69 20.37
N THR A 38 0.33 8.75 19.57
CA THR A 38 -0.83 9.29 18.85
C THR A 38 -0.67 9.07 17.35
N VAL A 39 -1.70 8.52 16.70
CA VAL A 39 -1.73 8.26 15.25
C VAL A 39 -2.94 8.91 14.60
N ARG A 40 -2.83 9.26 13.31
CA ARG A 40 -3.96 9.68 12.48
C ARG A 40 -4.57 8.46 11.79
N LEU A 41 -5.68 7.94 12.28
CA LEU A 41 -6.43 6.89 11.58
C LEU A 41 -7.35 7.53 10.52
N PHE A 42 -7.47 6.85 9.37
CA PHE A 42 -8.33 7.27 8.26
C PHE A 42 -8.00 8.66 7.68
N GLY A 43 -6.77 9.13 7.89
CA GLY A 43 -6.27 10.41 7.37
C GLY A 43 -6.68 11.66 8.16
N VAL A 44 -7.54 11.53 9.18
CA VAL A 44 -8.15 12.70 9.84
C VAL A 44 -8.20 12.64 11.37
N HIS A 45 -8.37 11.47 11.97
CA HIS A 45 -8.63 11.37 13.41
C HIS A 45 -7.35 11.04 14.20
N GLN A 46 -6.86 12.00 14.98
CA GLN A 46 -5.83 11.73 15.98
C GLN A 46 -6.41 10.90 17.12
N VAL A 47 -5.87 9.70 17.31
CA VAL A 47 -6.29 8.77 18.35
C VAL A 47 -5.07 8.07 18.96
N PRO A 48 -5.17 7.55 20.19
CA PRO A 48 -4.12 6.70 20.75
C PRO A 48 -3.86 5.47 19.86
N LEU A 49 -2.59 5.15 19.64
CA LEU A 49 -2.18 3.94 18.94
C LEU A 49 -2.42 2.71 19.83
N ASP A 50 -3.47 1.96 19.51
CA ASP A 50 -3.81 0.71 20.19
C ASP A 50 -3.15 -0.49 19.48
N LEU A 51 -1.96 -0.88 19.92
CA LEU A 51 -1.24 -2.06 19.41
C LEU A 51 -1.89 -3.39 19.81
N PHE A 52 -2.78 -3.38 20.81
CA PHE A 52 -3.45 -4.57 21.33
C PHE A 52 -4.86 -4.74 20.76
N ALA A 53 -5.31 -3.85 19.87
CA ALA A 53 -6.64 -3.88 19.28
C ALA A 53 -6.95 -5.26 18.67
N GLY A 54 -7.98 -5.92 19.22
CA GLY A 54 -8.42 -7.24 18.77
C GLY A 54 -7.53 -8.42 19.17
N ALA A 55 -6.57 -8.22 20.09
CA ALA A 55 -5.73 -9.30 20.61
C ALA A 55 -6.59 -10.37 21.32
N SER A 56 -6.29 -11.63 21.06
CA SER A 56 -7.02 -12.75 21.67
C SER A 56 -6.19 -14.02 21.59
N GLN A 57 -6.35 -14.91 22.56
CA GLN A 57 -5.79 -16.27 22.50
C GLN A 57 -6.64 -17.22 21.65
N LYS A 58 -7.79 -16.76 21.13
CA LYS A 58 -8.64 -17.55 20.23
C LYS A 58 -8.13 -17.48 18.79
N HIS A 59 -8.20 -18.61 18.11
CA HIS A 59 -7.94 -18.67 16.67
C HIS A 59 -8.92 -17.78 15.90
N TRP A 60 -8.45 -17.10 14.85
CA TRP A 60 -9.26 -16.11 14.11
C TRP A 60 -10.57 -16.69 13.54
N THR A 61 -10.60 -17.96 13.11
CA THR A 61 -11.83 -18.63 12.64
C THR A 61 -12.90 -18.79 13.71
N ALA A 62 -12.52 -18.87 14.99
CA ALA A 62 -13.48 -18.87 16.09
C ALA A 62 -14.04 -17.46 16.33
N LEU A 63 -13.22 -16.43 16.13
CA LEU A 63 -13.60 -15.03 16.28
C LEU A 63 -14.48 -14.51 15.13
N GLU A 64 -14.46 -15.14 13.94
CA GLU A 64 -15.38 -14.80 12.84
C GLU A 64 -16.85 -15.06 13.20
N LYS A 65 -17.11 -15.99 14.11
CA LYS A 65 -18.46 -16.31 14.61
C LYS A 65 -18.91 -15.37 15.74
N ILE A 66 -18.05 -14.43 16.15
CA ILE A 66 -18.26 -13.56 17.30
C ILE A 66 -18.16 -12.11 16.82
N GLN A 67 -19.28 -11.40 16.91
CA GLN A 67 -19.33 -9.98 16.56
C GLN A 67 -18.22 -9.20 17.29
N PRO A 68 -17.48 -8.33 16.58
CA PRO A 68 -16.46 -7.50 17.21
C PRO A 68 -17.09 -6.44 18.11
N GLU A 69 -16.32 -6.07 19.13
CA GLU A 69 -16.66 -5.09 20.16
C GLU A 69 -16.81 -3.66 19.63
N LYS A 70 -16.25 -3.40 18.45
CA LYS A 70 -16.35 -2.17 17.68
C LYS A 70 -16.31 -2.53 16.19
N ASP A 71 -16.49 -1.55 15.32
CA ASP A 71 -16.25 -1.78 13.89
C ASP A 71 -14.83 -2.36 13.70
N ILE A 72 -14.78 -3.50 13.02
CA ILE A 72 -13.58 -4.31 12.83
C ILE A 72 -12.45 -3.53 12.16
N LYS A 73 -12.79 -2.48 11.41
CA LYS A 73 -11.82 -1.62 10.77
C LYS A 73 -10.97 -0.84 11.77
N PHE A 74 -11.55 -0.38 12.89
CA PHE A 74 -10.77 0.24 13.98
C PHE A 74 -9.84 -0.74 14.69
N ILE A 75 -10.09 -2.03 14.53
CA ILE A 75 -9.21 -3.10 15.02
C ILE A 75 -8.08 -3.32 14.01
N TRP A 76 -8.39 -3.41 12.72
CA TRP A 76 -7.38 -3.69 11.68
C TRP A 76 -6.47 -2.50 11.35
N GLU A 77 -6.96 -1.26 11.42
CA GLU A 77 -6.23 -0.09 10.95
C GLU A 77 -4.87 0.14 11.66
N PRO A 78 -4.76 0.07 13.00
CA PRO A 78 -3.44 0.12 13.67
C PRO A 78 -2.48 -0.98 13.19
N GLY A 79 -3.04 -2.12 12.84
CA GLY A 79 -2.33 -3.26 12.31
C GLY A 79 -1.91 -3.12 10.84
N ARG A 80 -2.35 -2.10 10.10
CA ARG A 80 -1.87 -1.86 8.72
C ARG A 80 -0.47 -1.22 8.68
N PHE A 81 0.05 -0.79 9.83
CA PHE A 81 1.42 -0.25 9.97
C PHE A 81 1.66 1.04 9.16
N GLY A 82 0.61 1.82 8.86
CA GLY A 82 0.78 3.16 8.28
C GLY A 82 1.68 4.06 9.12
N TRP A 83 1.56 3.98 10.45
CA TRP A 83 2.43 4.68 11.40
C TRP A 83 3.91 4.27 11.27
N ALA A 84 4.20 3.01 10.97
CA ALA A 84 5.57 2.52 10.81
C ALA A 84 6.21 3.06 9.52
N ILE A 85 5.41 3.27 8.48
CA ILE A 85 5.86 3.90 7.23
C ILE A 85 6.23 5.37 7.50
N THR A 86 5.44 6.10 8.28
CA THR A 86 5.79 7.48 8.69
C THR A 86 7.10 7.53 9.49
N LEU A 87 7.30 6.62 10.46
CA LEU A 87 8.58 6.54 11.19
C LEU A 87 9.76 6.21 10.27
N ALA A 88 9.55 5.31 9.29
CA ALA A 88 10.57 4.97 8.30
C ALA A 88 10.95 6.19 7.43
N ARG A 89 9.96 6.98 7.00
CA ARG A 89 10.19 8.24 6.28
C ARG A 89 10.96 9.24 7.13
N ALA A 90 10.58 9.44 8.39
CA ALA A 90 11.26 10.35 9.31
C ALA A 90 12.72 9.93 9.56
N TYR A 91 12.99 8.63 9.74
CA TYR A 91 14.35 8.11 9.83
C TYR A 91 15.16 8.35 8.56
N ALA A 92 14.55 8.12 7.38
CA ALA A 92 15.21 8.29 6.10
C ALA A 92 15.73 9.71 5.87
N VAL A 93 14.97 10.74 6.26
CA VAL A 93 15.33 12.14 6.06
C VAL A 93 16.20 12.73 7.17
N SER A 94 16.01 12.30 8.43
CA SER A 94 16.73 12.86 9.59
C SER A 94 17.95 12.04 10.02
N ARG A 95 17.97 10.74 9.70
CA ARG A 95 18.90 9.73 10.24
C ARG A 95 18.89 9.60 11.76
N ASP A 96 17.83 10.07 12.41
CA ASP A 96 17.70 10.00 13.86
C ASP A 96 17.21 8.61 14.29
N GLU A 97 18.06 7.91 15.05
CA GLU A 97 17.81 6.56 15.57
C GLU A 97 16.59 6.50 16.50
N LYS A 98 16.09 7.64 17.02
CA LYS A 98 14.87 7.70 17.83
C LYS A 98 13.63 7.14 17.10
N TYR A 99 13.58 7.27 15.78
CA TYR A 99 12.49 6.72 14.95
C TYR A 99 12.65 5.21 14.72
N ALA A 100 13.89 4.73 14.55
CA ALA A 100 14.17 3.31 14.45
C ALA A 100 13.90 2.58 15.77
N GLN A 101 14.24 3.21 16.91
CA GLN A 101 13.93 2.70 18.24
C GLN A 101 12.44 2.45 18.40
N ASP A 102 11.64 3.48 18.11
CA ASP A 102 10.20 3.45 18.26
C ASP A 102 9.53 2.44 17.33
N PHE A 103 9.98 2.36 16.08
CA PHE A 103 9.56 1.33 15.14
C PHE A 103 9.75 -0.08 15.70
N TRP A 104 10.97 -0.39 16.20
CA TRP A 104 11.28 -1.72 16.71
C TRP A 104 10.49 -2.07 17.97
N GLU A 105 10.38 -1.15 18.93
CA GLU A 105 9.62 -1.36 20.17
C GLU A 105 8.14 -1.63 19.89
N LYS A 106 7.50 -0.78 19.08
CA LYS A 106 6.08 -0.92 18.74
C LYS A 106 5.82 -2.16 17.87
N THR A 107 6.68 -2.45 16.90
CA THR A 107 6.54 -3.63 16.04
C THR A 107 6.63 -4.93 16.83
N LEU A 108 7.63 -5.06 17.72
CA LEU A 108 7.79 -6.27 18.53
C LEU A 108 6.64 -6.44 19.51
N THR A 109 6.17 -5.35 20.14
CA THR A 109 4.98 -5.35 20.99
C THR A 109 3.74 -5.85 20.24
N PHE A 110 3.50 -5.34 19.02
CA PHE A 110 2.39 -5.80 18.19
C PHE A 110 2.52 -7.30 17.84
N LEU A 111 3.71 -7.73 17.43
CA LEU A 111 3.97 -9.12 17.04
C LEU A 111 3.87 -10.12 18.21
N GLU A 112 4.10 -9.67 19.44
CA GLU A 112 3.87 -10.45 20.66
C GLU A 112 2.37 -10.50 21.02
N ALA A 113 1.67 -9.38 20.89
CA ALA A 113 0.24 -9.28 21.18
C ALA A 113 -0.64 -10.08 20.21
N HIS A 114 -0.18 -10.28 18.96
CA HIS A 114 -0.92 -10.98 17.90
C HIS A 114 -0.13 -12.18 17.35
N PRO A 115 0.06 -13.28 18.11
CA PRO A 115 0.73 -14.47 17.62
C PRO A 115 0.06 -15.06 16.37
N PRO A 116 0.79 -15.79 15.52
CA PRO A 116 0.25 -16.34 14.27
C PRO A 116 -1.09 -17.05 14.42
N ASN A 117 -2.07 -16.60 13.65
CA ASN A 117 -3.45 -17.06 13.62
C ASN A 117 -4.30 -16.81 14.89
N LEU A 118 -3.81 -16.05 15.87
CA LEU A 118 -4.55 -15.73 17.09
C LEU A 118 -4.97 -14.26 17.11
N GLY A 119 -6.23 -14.00 17.45
CA GLY A 119 -6.77 -12.64 17.49
C GLY A 119 -7.35 -12.15 16.15
N ARG A 120 -7.98 -10.97 16.21
CA ARG A 120 -8.76 -10.40 15.11
C ARG A 120 -7.88 -9.88 13.97
N GLN A 121 -6.61 -9.56 14.24
CA GLN A 121 -5.64 -9.12 13.24
C GLN A 121 -5.36 -10.17 12.15
N TRP A 122 -5.65 -11.45 12.42
CA TRP A 122 -5.43 -12.56 11.49
C TRP A 122 -6.69 -13.00 10.73
N GLN A 123 -7.84 -12.34 10.95
CA GLN A 123 -9.11 -12.71 10.31
C GLN A 123 -9.10 -12.43 8.80
N SER A 124 -8.68 -11.24 8.38
CA SER A 124 -8.61 -10.87 6.97
C SER A 124 -7.21 -11.10 6.39
N ALA A 125 -7.12 -11.90 5.33
CA ALA A 125 -5.87 -12.15 4.62
C ALA A 125 -5.35 -10.90 3.87
N GLN A 126 -6.25 -10.01 3.44
CA GLN A 126 -5.86 -8.70 2.89
C GLN A 126 -5.10 -7.87 3.94
N GLU A 127 -5.60 -7.80 5.18
CA GLU A 127 -4.94 -7.05 6.26
C GLU A 127 -3.57 -7.62 6.60
N VAL A 128 -3.48 -8.96 6.61
CA VAL A 128 -2.21 -9.69 6.76
C VAL A 128 -1.24 -9.35 5.60
N ALA A 129 -1.73 -9.28 4.36
CA ALA A 129 -0.91 -8.95 3.20
C ALA A 129 -0.43 -7.48 3.21
N ILE A 130 -1.29 -6.53 3.59
CA ILE A 130 -0.94 -5.11 3.75
C ILE A 130 0.16 -4.96 4.79
N ARG A 131 -0.02 -5.55 5.97
CA ARG A 131 0.99 -5.53 7.04
C ARG A 131 2.30 -6.18 6.63
N LEU A 132 2.25 -7.30 5.89
CA LEU A 132 3.44 -7.94 5.34
C LEU A 132 4.25 -6.97 4.47
N MET A 133 3.59 -6.27 3.53
CA MET A 133 4.24 -5.31 2.64
C MET A 133 4.84 -4.12 3.41
N ALA A 134 4.14 -3.61 4.43
CA ALA A 134 4.64 -2.55 5.30
C ALA A 134 5.88 -2.99 6.09
N LEU A 135 5.87 -4.20 6.68
CA LEU A 135 7.01 -4.76 7.40
C LEU A 135 8.25 -4.91 6.51
N VAL A 136 8.07 -5.39 5.28
CA VAL A 136 9.16 -5.52 4.30
C VAL A 136 9.69 -4.16 3.88
N PHE A 137 8.82 -3.16 3.67
CA PHE A 137 9.23 -1.80 3.38
C PHE A 137 10.08 -1.23 4.53
N CYS A 138 9.58 -1.29 5.76
CA CYS A 138 10.28 -0.75 6.94
C CYS A 138 11.60 -1.47 7.21
N ASP A 139 11.68 -2.81 7.11
CA ASP A 139 12.95 -3.53 7.30
C ASP A 139 14.02 -3.07 6.30
N ARG A 140 13.64 -2.82 5.03
CA ARG A 140 14.57 -2.33 4.01
C ARG A 140 15.06 -0.90 4.30
N VAL A 141 14.21 -0.04 4.86
CA VAL A 141 14.58 1.35 5.23
C VAL A 141 15.50 1.36 6.45
N PHE A 142 15.15 0.59 7.47
CA PHE A 142 15.89 0.54 8.73
C PHE A 142 17.08 -0.42 8.72
N ALA A 143 17.40 -1.09 7.61
CA ALA A 143 18.39 -2.17 7.56
C ALA A 143 19.78 -1.78 8.11
N HIS A 144 20.16 -0.51 7.97
CA HIS A 144 21.46 0.04 8.41
C HIS A 144 21.42 0.76 9.76
N SER A 145 20.25 0.87 10.40
CA SER A 145 20.14 1.42 11.75
C SER A 145 20.90 0.54 12.74
N ALA A 146 21.59 1.17 13.69
CA ALA A 146 22.27 0.46 14.78
C ALA A 146 21.29 -0.33 15.67
N LEU A 147 20.01 0.06 15.67
CA LEU A 147 18.95 -0.58 16.45
C LEU A 147 18.31 -1.77 15.75
N SER A 148 18.59 -1.97 14.46
CA SER A 148 18.16 -3.12 13.66
C SER A 148 19.04 -4.35 13.92
N THR A 149 19.08 -4.76 15.19
CA THR A 149 19.92 -5.89 15.61
C THR A 149 19.53 -7.18 14.89
N PRO A 150 20.46 -8.12 14.69
CA PRO A 150 20.18 -9.37 13.99
C PRO A 150 19.01 -10.17 14.61
N GLU A 151 18.83 -10.10 15.92
CA GLU A 151 17.71 -10.74 16.63
C GLU A 151 16.36 -10.13 16.25
N LYS A 152 16.24 -8.80 16.32
CA LYS A 152 15.01 -8.09 15.99
C LYS A 152 14.62 -8.30 14.53
N ARG A 153 15.59 -8.21 13.62
CA ARG A 153 15.37 -8.48 12.18
C ARG A 153 14.93 -9.92 11.93
N ARG A 154 15.57 -10.92 12.55
CA ARG A 154 15.11 -12.33 12.45
C ARG A 154 13.67 -12.52 12.92
N ARG A 155 13.26 -11.86 14.03
CA ARG A 155 11.85 -11.92 14.49
C ARG A 155 10.89 -11.31 13.46
N LEU A 156 11.25 -10.18 12.85
CA LEU A 156 10.48 -9.55 11.78
C LEU A 156 10.40 -10.46 10.55
N TRP A 157 11.53 -11.04 10.11
CA TRP A 157 11.54 -11.94 8.96
C TRP A 157 10.65 -13.16 9.18
N GLN A 158 10.72 -13.74 10.37
CA GLN A 158 9.83 -14.83 10.77
C GLN A 158 8.36 -14.39 10.74
N ALA A 159 8.05 -13.15 11.16
CA ALA A 159 6.70 -12.60 11.04
C ALA A 159 6.25 -12.52 9.57
N VAL A 160 7.06 -11.99 8.67
CA VAL A 160 6.73 -11.89 7.23
C VAL A 160 6.44 -13.29 6.65
N ILE A 161 7.19 -14.32 7.05
CA ILE A 161 6.93 -15.72 6.66
C ILE A 161 5.59 -16.22 7.20
N GLU A 162 5.28 -15.98 8.48
CA GLU A 162 4.00 -16.35 9.09
C GLU A 162 2.82 -15.68 8.37
N HIS A 163 2.97 -14.41 7.99
CA HIS A 163 1.97 -13.68 7.22
C HIS A 163 1.81 -14.26 5.82
N ALA A 164 2.91 -14.57 5.12
CA ALA A 164 2.86 -15.21 3.80
C ALA A 164 2.20 -16.58 3.82
N GLN A 165 2.40 -17.37 4.88
CA GLN A 165 1.77 -18.69 5.05
C GLN A 165 0.27 -18.60 5.33
N ARG A 166 -0.20 -17.52 5.97
CA ARG A 166 -1.62 -17.30 6.28
C ARG A 166 -2.47 -16.98 5.06
N ILE A 167 -1.92 -16.38 4.01
CA ILE A 167 -2.71 -15.88 2.87
C ILE A 167 -3.31 -17.02 2.02
N PRO A 168 -2.56 -18.03 1.54
CA PRO A 168 -3.07 -19.03 0.59
C PRO A 168 -4.31 -19.82 1.04
N PRO A 169 -4.46 -20.22 2.33
CA PRO A 169 -5.65 -20.94 2.80
C PRO A 169 -6.98 -20.28 2.49
N THR A 170 -7.04 -18.94 2.41
CA THR A 170 -8.29 -18.19 2.15
C THR A 170 -8.28 -17.47 0.80
N LEU A 171 -7.30 -17.72 -0.08
CA LEU A 171 -7.20 -17.02 -1.38
C LEU A 171 -8.43 -17.25 -2.28
N VAL A 172 -9.15 -18.36 -2.09
CA VAL A 172 -10.44 -18.61 -2.77
C VAL A 172 -11.49 -17.57 -2.41
N TYR A 173 -11.48 -17.06 -1.17
CA TYR A 173 -12.39 -16.00 -0.73
C TYR A 173 -12.08 -14.68 -1.45
N ALA A 174 -10.81 -14.26 -1.50
CA ALA A 174 -10.40 -13.06 -2.26
C ALA A 174 -10.78 -13.14 -3.74
N ARG A 175 -10.64 -14.31 -4.36
CA ARG A 175 -11.10 -14.55 -5.74
C ARG A 175 -12.62 -14.41 -5.88
N ALA A 176 -13.38 -14.95 -4.93
CA ALA A 176 -14.84 -14.89 -4.95
C ALA A 176 -15.38 -13.47 -4.71
N GLN A 177 -14.69 -12.68 -3.88
CA GLN A 177 -15.02 -11.26 -3.64
C GLN A 177 -14.87 -10.41 -4.90
N ASN A 178 -14.00 -10.82 -5.83
CA ASN A 178 -13.76 -10.14 -7.10
C ASN A 178 -13.51 -8.62 -6.95
N ASN A 179 -12.68 -8.25 -5.99
CA ASN A 179 -12.38 -6.87 -5.61
C ASN A 179 -10.90 -6.71 -5.20
N ASN A 180 -10.55 -5.59 -4.53
CA ASN A 180 -9.19 -5.26 -4.12
C ASN A 180 -8.50 -6.31 -3.22
N HIS A 181 -9.23 -7.22 -2.57
CA HIS A 181 -8.65 -8.26 -1.74
C HIS A 181 -7.70 -9.14 -2.55
N LEU A 182 -8.09 -9.50 -3.78
CA LEU A 182 -7.27 -10.35 -4.64
C LEU A 182 -5.94 -9.67 -5.02
N LEU A 183 -5.97 -8.38 -5.33
CA LEU A 183 -4.76 -7.60 -5.61
C LEU A 183 -3.85 -7.50 -4.38
N SER A 184 -4.41 -7.13 -3.21
CA SER A 184 -3.63 -6.99 -1.99
C SER A 184 -2.99 -8.31 -1.54
N GLU A 185 -3.76 -9.40 -1.53
CA GLU A 185 -3.26 -10.73 -1.16
C GLU A 185 -2.21 -11.25 -2.15
N ALA A 186 -2.43 -11.04 -3.45
CA ALA A 186 -1.47 -11.41 -4.47
C ALA A 186 -0.16 -10.59 -4.36
N ALA A 187 -0.28 -9.29 -4.08
CA ALA A 187 0.86 -8.41 -3.85
C ALA A 187 1.71 -8.88 -2.66
N GLY A 188 1.08 -9.15 -1.50
CA GLY A 188 1.79 -9.66 -0.32
C GLY A 188 2.51 -11.00 -0.58
N LEU A 189 1.89 -11.92 -1.31
CA LEU A 189 2.52 -13.19 -1.70
C LEU A 189 3.71 -12.97 -2.65
N PHE A 190 3.56 -12.11 -3.65
CA PHE A 190 4.65 -11.80 -4.57
C PHE A 190 5.84 -11.15 -3.85
N THR A 191 5.56 -10.21 -2.95
CA THR A 191 6.56 -9.60 -2.06
C THR A 191 7.30 -10.64 -1.25
N ALA A 192 6.60 -11.53 -0.54
CA ALA A 192 7.24 -12.56 0.27
C ALA A 192 8.11 -13.52 -0.58
N GLY A 193 7.63 -13.89 -1.77
CA GLY A 193 8.34 -14.77 -2.69
C GLY A 193 9.61 -14.15 -3.30
N LEU A 194 9.66 -12.83 -3.43
CA LEU A 194 10.88 -12.11 -3.82
C LEU A 194 11.80 -11.85 -2.63
N TYR A 195 11.24 -11.44 -1.49
CA TYR A 195 11.98 -11.08 -0.30
C TYR A 195 12.70 -12.28 0.32
N PHE A 196 12.15 -13.49 0.24
CA PHE A 196 12.79 -14.71 0.75
C PHE A 196 13.07 -15.73 -0.35
N ALA A 197 13.80 -15.37 -1.40
CA ALA A 197 14.01 -16.26 -2.55
C ALA A 197 14.60 -17.65 -2.19
N GLY A 198 15.34 -17.75 -1.09
CA GLY A 198 15.89 -19.02 -0.57
C GLY A 198 14.92 -19.87 0.28
N HIS A 199 13.71 -19.38 0.59
CA HIS A 199 12.74 -20.12 1.39
C HIS A 199 12.01 -21.20 0.55
N PRO A 200 11.74 -22.41 1.06
CA PRO A 200 11.13 -23.50 0.26
C PRO A 200 9.77 -23.17 -0.37
N GLN A 201 8.99 -22.26 0.23
CA GLN A 201 7.69 -21.83 -0.31
C GLN A 201 7.78 -20.58 -1.20
N ALA A 202 8.95 -19.96 -1.34
CA ALA A 202 9.10 -18.67 -2.02
C ALA A 202 8.64 -18.72 -3.48
N GLU A 203 9.03 -19.77 -4.21
CA GLU A 203 8.60 -19.94 -5.60
C GLU A 203 7.07 -20.05 -5.71
N LYS A 204 6.43 -20.81 -4.81
CA LYS A 204 4.98 -20.94 -4.79
C LYS A 204 4.29 -19.60 -4.52
N TRP A 205 4.77 -18.83 -3.54
CA TRP A 205 4.23 -17.50 -3.25
C TRP A 205 4.40 -16.55 -4.42
N ARG A 206 5.59 -16.54 -5.03
CA ARG A 206 5.91 -15.73 -6.21
C ARG A 206 4.99 -16.07 -7.40
N GLN A 207 4.81 -17.35 -7.70
CA GLN A 207 3.93 -17.79 -8.79
C GLN A 207 2.46 -17.43 -8.53
N LEU A 208 1.96 -17.68 -7.32
CA LEU A 208 0.58 -17.36 -6.95
C LEU A 208 0.33 -15.85 -7.00
N GLY A 209 1.19 -15.06 -6.35
CA GLY A 209 1.09 -13.61 -6.35
C GLY A 209 1.16 -13.05 -7.76
N TRP A 210 2.13 -13.48 -8.55
CA TRP A 210 2.27 -13.00 -9.94
C TRP A 210 1.05 -13.34 -10.80
N ARG A 211 0.57 -14.58 -10.72
CA ARG A 211 -0.59 -15.03 -11.50
C ARG A 211 -1.84 -14.23 -11.14
N TRP A 212 -2.17 -14.12 -9.86
CA TRP A 212 -3.43 -13.51 -9.43
C TRP A 212 -3.42 -12.00 -9.52
N PHE A 213 -2.27 -11.35 -9.33
CA PHE A 213 -2.16 -9.91 -9.54
C PHE A 213 -2.43 -9.54 -11.00
N ASN A 214 -1.79 -10.24 -11.94
CA ASN A 214 -2.02 -10.00 -13.37
C ASN A 214 -3.45 -10.37 -13.79
N TRP A 215 -3.99 -11.48 -13.28
CA TRP A 215 -5.38 -11.83 -13.54
C TRP A 215 -6.33 -10.73 -13.07
N ALA A 216 -6.12 -10.20 -11.87
CA ALA A 216 -6.94 -9.14 -11.31
C ALA A 216 -6.85 -7.86 -12.15
N LEU A 217 -5.65 -7.39 -12.51
CA LEU A 217 -5.51 -6.25 -13.41
C LEU A 217 -6.25 -6.46 -14.74
N GLN A 218 -6.11 -7.64 -15.35
CA GLN A 218 -6.66 -7.93 -16.67
C GLN A 218 -8.19 -8.10 -16.69
N ASN A 219 -8.79 -8.49 -15.56
CA ASN A 219 -10.22 -8.83 -15.47
C ASN A 219 -11.04 -7.89 -14.57
N GLN A 220 -10.40 -7.11 -13.71
CA GLN A 220 -11.05 -6.16 -12.80
C GLN A 220 -10.85 -4.70 -13.20
N VAL A 221 -10.03 -4.43 -14.22
CA VAL A 221 -9.90 -3.11 -14.85
C VAL A 221 -10.46 -3.21 -16.26
N THR A 222 -11.38 -2.31 -16.61
CA THR A 222 -11.96 -2.26 -17.97
C THR A 222 -10.95 -1.74 -18.99
N GLU A 223 -11.30 -1.75 -20.29
CA GLU A 223 -10.46 -1.12 -21.34
C GLU A 223 -10.42 0.39 -21.26
N PHE A 224 -11.40 0.98 -20.58
CA PHE A 224 -11.49 2.40 -20.30
C PHE A 224 -10.81 2.79 -18.98
N GLY A 225 -10.24 1.82 -18.27
CA GLY A 225 -9.45 2.05 -17.06
C GLY A 225 -10.23 1.98 -15.75
N THR A 226 -11.56 1.94 -15.77
CA THR A 226 -12.36 1.88 -14.53
C THR A 226 -12.11 0.56 -13.79
N TYR A 227 -11.83 0.64 -12.50
CA TYR A 227 -11.71 -0.53 -11.63
C TYR A 227 -13.09 -1.04 -11.17
N ILE A 228 -13.24 -2.36 -11.02
CA ILE A 228 -14.53 -3.06 -10.80
C ILE A 228 -15.32 -2.62 -9.56
N GLN A 229 -14.65 -2.02 -8.56
CA GLN A 229 -15.33 -1.51 -7.37
C GLN A 229 -15.99 -0.14 -7.59
N HIS A 230 -15.78 0.48 -8.76
CA HIS A 230 -16.33 1.79 -9.13
C HIS A 230 -16.12 2.86 -8.04
N SER A 231 -14.98 2.79 -7.37
CA SER A 231 -14.60 3.67 -6.27
C SER A 231 -13.29 4.35 -6.58
N THR A 232 -13.26 5.68 -6.47
CA THR A 232 -12.03 6.45 -6.66
C THR A 232 -10.98 6.08 -5.62
N ASN A 233 -11.39 5.84 -4.37
CA ASN A 233 -10.44 5.43 -3.33
C ASN A 233 -9.88 4.02 -3.57
N TYR A 234 -10.72 3.04 -3.93
CA TYR A 234 -10.21 1.70 -4.23
C TYR A 234 -9.42 1.62 -5.54
N HIS A 235 -9.71 2.50 -6.49
CA HIS A 235 -8.89 2.69 -7.68
C HIS A 235 -7.49 3.21 -7.30
N ARG A 236 -7.42 4.21 -6.41
CA ARG A 236 -6.15 4.70 -5.85
C ARG A 236 -5.39 3.61 -5.08
N LEU A 237 -6.07 2.76 -4.32
CA LEU A 237 -5.45 1.62 -3.65
C LEU A 237 -4.86 0.62 -4.66
N MET A 238 -5.59 0.29 -5.72
CA MET A 238 -5.10 -0.59 -6.80
C MET A 238 -3.84 -0.02 -7.46
N LEU A 239 -3.79 1.29 -7.74
CA LEU A 239 -2.60 1.93 -8.31
C LEU A 239 -1.40 1.94 -7.35
N GLN A 240 -1.61 2.12 -6.05
CA GLN A 240 -0.53 1.98 -5.05
C GLN A 240 0.03 0.56 -5.00
N LEU A 241 -0.83 -0.47 -5.08
CA LEU A 241 -0.39 -1.86 -5.16
C LEU A 241 0.44 -2.11 -6.43
N ALA A 242 0.01 -1.55 -7.56
CA ALA A 242 0.73 -1.66 -8.83
C ALA A 242 2.09 -0.96 -8.80
N LEU A 243 2.17 0.26 -8.24
CA LEU A 243 3.42 1.00 -8.05
C LEU A 243 4.42 0.23 -7.19
N TYR A 244 3.95 -0.31 -6.06
CA TYR A 244 4.79 -1.11 -5.19
C TYR A 244 5.31 -2.37 -5.88
N LEU A 245 4.46 -3.10 -6.61
CA LEU A 245 4.89 -4.27 -7.36
C LEU A 245 5.84 -3.93 -8.50
N ASP A 246 5.62 -2.80 -9.17
CA ASP A 246 6.48 -2.31 -10.23
C ASP A 246 7.92 -2.08 -9.73
N GLN A 247 8.08 -1.45 -8.58
CA GLN A 247 9.40 -1.29 -7.93
C GLN A 247 10.07 -2.65 -7.67
N LEU A 248 9.33 -3.62 -7.12
CA LEU A 248 9.85 -4.95 -6.82
C LEU A 248 10.24 -5.71 -8.10
N MET A 249 9.43 -5.58 -9.15
CA MET A 249 9.69 -6.20 -10.45
C MET A 249 10.91 -5.63 -11.14
N ARG A 250 11.10 -4.30 -11.12
CA ARG A 250 12.30 -3.65 -11.67
C ARG A 250 13.56 -4.10 -10.94
N THR A 251 13.48 -4.22 -9.62
CA THR A 251 14.56 -4.83 -8.81
C THR A 251 14.86 -6.28 -9.26
N ALA A 252 13.81 -7.04 -9.60
CA ALA A 252 13.91 -8.41 -10.10
C ALA A 252 14.13 -8.52 -11.63
N LYS A 253 14.31 -7.40 -12.35
CA LYS A 253 14.45 -7.31 -13.81
C LYS A 253 13.34 -8.04 -14.58
N LYS A 254 12.09 -7.81 -14.19
CA LYS A 254 10.91 -8.42 -14.79
C LYS A 254 9.98 -7.38 -15.39
N ASP A 255 9.46 -7.66 -16.58
CA ASP A 255 8.50 -6.79 -17.26
C ASP A 255 7.05 -7.18 -16.99
N TRP A 256 6.16 -6.20 -17.12
CA TRP A 256 4.72 -6.42 -17.09
C TRP A 256 4.24 -7.12 -18.37
N PRO A 257 3.25 -8.03 -18.28
CA PRO A 257 2.56 -8.51 -19.47
C PRO A 257 1.84 -7.35 -20.17
N ALA A 258 1.87 -7.33 -21.51
CA ALA A 258 1.28 -6.25 -22.31
C ALA A 258 -0.17 -5.93 -21.91
N ALA A 259 -1.00 -6.96 -21.72
CA ALA A 259 -2.39 -6.78 -21.29
C ALA A 259 -2.48 -6.06 -19.93
N SER A 260 -1.61 -6.38 -18.96
CA SER A 260 -1.58 -5.69 -17.67
C SER A 260 -1.10 -4.24 -17.81
N THR A 261 -0.09 -4.00 -18.65
CA THR A 261 0.41 -2.65 -18.96
C THR A 261 -0.70 -1.78 -19.55
N ASP A 262 -1.48 -2.29 -20.50
CA ASP A 262 -2.57 -1.54 -21.13
C ASP A 262 -3.65 -1.17 -20.11
N ARG A 263 -4.01 -2.10 -19.22
CA ARG A 263 -4.96 -1.83 -18.12
C ARG A 263 -4.44 -0.77 -17.16
N LEU A 264 -3.16 -0.83 -16.78
CA LEU A 264 -2.55 0.15 -15.87
C LEU A 264 -2.51 1.55 -16.51
N LYS A 265 -2.11 1.64 -17.79
CA LYS A 265 -2.13 2.91 -18.54
C LYS A 265 -3.53 3.51 -18.59
N ALA A 266 -4.55 2.70 -18.88
CA ALA A 266 -5.94 3.16 -18.90
C ALA A 266 -6.39 3.61 -17.50
N ALA A 267 -6.07 2.84 -16.46
CA ALA A 267 -6.42 3.16 -15.08
C ALA A 267 -5.77 4.47 -14.58
N VAL A 268 -4.50 4.73 -14.91
CA VAL A 268 -3.84 5.99 -14.56
C VAL A 268 -4.54 7.17 -15.24
N ARG A 269 -4.82 7.06 -16.53
CA ARG A 269 -5.54 8.12 -17.27
C ARG A 269 -6.94 8.36 -16.72
N TRP A 270 -7.64 7.30 -16.32
CA TRP A 270 -8.95 7.41 -15.68
C TRP A 270 -8.83 8.22 -14.39
N LEU A 271 -7.98 7.83 -13.44
CA LEU A 271 -7.87 8.58 -12.18
C LEU A 271 -7.41 10.02 -12.42
N TRP A 272 -6.41 10.21 -13.28
CA TRP A 272 -5.91 11.53 -13.63
C TRP A 272 -7.01 12.44 -14.19
N ALA A 273 -7.91 11.92 -15.02
CA ALA A 273 -9.03 12.69 -15.56
C ALA A 273 -10.03 13.17 -14.49
N LEU A 274 -10.19 12.41 -13.40
CA LEU A 274 -11.07 12.75 -12.29
C LEU A 274 -10.43 13.71 -11.28
N THR A 275 -9.10 13.76 -11.22
CA THR A 275 -8.36 14.59 -10.25
C THR A 275 -8.41 16.06 -10.64
N ASP A 276 -8.88 16.91 -9.74
CA ASP A 276 -8.70 18.35 -9.86
C ASP A 276 -7.20 18.70 -9.75
N PRO A 277 -6.57 19.31 -10.78
CA PRO A 277 -5.15 19.63 -10.72
C PRO A 277 -4.79 20.62 -9.62
N ASP A 278 -5.72 21.48 -9.20
CA ASP A 278 -5.44 22.55 -8.23
C ASP A 278 -5.50 22.04 -6.79
N THR A 279 -6.57 21.32 -6.43
CA THR A 279 -6.79 20.78 -5.08
C THR A 279 -6.29 19.35 -4.89
N GLY A 280 -6.16 18.59 -5.98
CA GLY A 280 -5.90 17.16 -5.96
C GLY A 280 -7.09 16.28 -5.57
N GLN A 281 -8.24 16.88 -5.30
CA GLN A 281 -9.45 16.16 -4.92
C GLN A 281 -10.07 15.46 -6.13
N VAL A 282 -10.86 14.43 -5.84
CA VAL A 282 -11.65 13.67 -6.81
C VAL A 282 -13.10 13.59 -6.33
N PRO A 283 -14.07 13.37 -7.22
CA PRO A 283 -15.41 12.97 -6.82
C PRO A 283 -15.35 11.72 -5.94
N ASN A 284 -16.10 11.72 -4.84
CA ASN A 284 -16.20 10.56 -3.95
C ASN A 284 -17.15 9.52 -4.57
N LEU A 285 -16.65 8.74 -5.52
CA LEU A 285 -17.40 7.67 -6.18
C LEU A 285 -17.25 6.37 -5.40
N GLY A 286 -18.33 5.58 -5.38
CA GLY A 286 -18.38 4.25 -4.78
C GLY A 286 -18.11 4.24 -3.28
N ALA A 287 -17.80 3.05 -2.75
CA ALA A 287 -17.46 2.88 -1.35
C ALA A 287 -16.08 3.48 -1.04
N ASN A 288 -15.98 4.22 0.07
CA ASN A 288 -14.75 4.85 0.52
C ASN A 288 -14.62 4.66 2.04
N ASP A 289 -13.63 3.88 2.43
CA ASP A 289 -13.32 3.54 3.82
C ASP A 289 -11.96 4.12 4.25
N SER A 290 -11.48 5.16 3.56
CA SER A 290 -10.16 5.74 3.81
C SER A 290 -8.94 4.84 3.56
N ALA A 291 -9.07 3.73 2.80
CA ALA A 291 -7.93 2.87 2.49
C ALA A 291 -6.77 3.62 1.80
N TYR A 292 -5.60 3.64 2.46
CA TYR A 292 -4.37 4.24 1.96
C TYR A 292 -3.17 3.49 2.55
N MET A 293 -2.44 2.75 1.70
CA MET A 293 -1.47 1.74 2.17
C MET A 293 -0.06 2.32 2.34
N PHE A 294 0.36 3.20 1.44
CA PHE A 294 1.70 3.79 1.44
C PHE A 294 1.59 5.31 1.55
N PRO A 295 1.50 5.87 2.77
CA PRO A 295 1.46 7.31 2.98
C PRO A 295 2.83 7.96 2.75
N LEU A 296 3.27 7.94 1.49
CA LEU A 296 4.57 8.43 1.02
C LEU A 296 4.45 9.88 0.50
N THR A 297 3.82 10.73 1.30
CA THR A 297 3.60 12.15 1.04
C THR A 297 3.24 12.87 2.34
N GLN A 298 3.40 14.19 2.38
CA GLN A 298 2.86 15.06 3.44
C GLN A 298 1.58 15.81 3.03
N LEU A 299 1.06 15.53 1.84
CA LEU A 299 -0.21 16.09 1.39
C LEU A 299 -1.40 15.41 2.07
N ALA A 300 -2.53 16.10 2.06
CA ALA A 300 -3.76 15.62 2.69
C ALA A 300 -4.22 14.27 2.11
N TYR A 301 -4.91 13.47 2.93
CA TYR A 301 -5.41 12.16 2.51
C TYR A 301 -6.34 12.22 1.29
N ASP A 302 -7.08 13.32 1.10
CA ASP A 302 -7.98 13.54 -0.03
C ASP A 302 -7.28 14.15 -1.26
N ASP A 303 -5.96 14.33 -1.22
CA ASP A 303 -5.14 14.66 -2.38
C ASP A 303 -4.69 13.37 -3.10
N TYR A 304 -5.17 13.19 -4.33
CA TYR A 304 -4.88 12.01 -5.14
C TYR A 304 -3.66 12.21 -6.05
N ARG A 305 -3.14 13.43 -6.16
CA ARG A 305 -2.04 13.78 -7.07
C ARG A 305 -0.77 12.98 -6.82
N PRO A 306 -0.33 12.68 -5.57
CA PRO A 306 0.87 11.87 -5.36
C PRO A 306 0.82 10.49 -6.02
N VAL A 307 -0.34 9.82 -5.96
CA VAL A 307 -0.53 8.50 -6.60
C VAL A 307 -0.64 8.65 -8.12
N VAL A 308 -1.37 9.66 -8.60
CA VAL A 308 -1.51 9.92 -10.04
C VAL A 308 -0.15 10.24 -10.67
N ASP A 309 0.64 11.11 -10.03
CA ASP A 309 1.97 11.52 -10.46
C ASP A 309 2.92 10.32 -10.54
N ALA A 310 3.06 9.58 -9.45
CA ALA A 310 3.92 8.40 -9.40
C ALA A 310 3.50 7.35 -10.44
N ALA A 311 2.18 7.10 -10.58
CA ALA A 311 1.68 6.11 -11.54
C ALA A 311 1.80 6.58 -13.00
N ALA A 312 1.67 7.88 -13.27
CA ALA A 312 1.94 8.44 -14.60
C ALA A 312 3.41 8.30 -14.98
N LYS A 313 4.34 8.56 -14.05
CA LYS A 313 5.77 8.32 -14.25
C LYS A 313 6.04 6.85 -14.56
N ALA A 314 5.46 5.94 -13.77
CA ALA A 314 5.67 4.49 -13.90
C ALA A 314 5.11 3.91 -15.21
N PHE A 315 3.87 4.26 -15.55
CA PHE A 315 3.11 3.53 -16.58
C PHE A 315 2.87 4.34 -17.85
N LEU A 316 2.88 5.67 -17.78
CA LEU A 316 2.75 6.56 -18.93
C LEU A 316 4.08 7.17 -19.38
N ASN A 317 5.15 7.03 -18.57
CA ASN A 317 6.43 7.71 -18.77
C ASN A 317 6.23 9.23 -18.92
N THR A 318 5.48 9.83 -18.00
CA THR A 318 5.15 11.27 -18.01
C THR A 318 5.09 11.82 -16.58
N ASP A 319 5.67 12.99 -16.35
CA ASP A 319 5.46 13.81 -15.14
C ASP A 319 4.32 14.80 -15.42
N VAL A 320 3.12 14.49 -14.93
CA VAL A 320 1.88 15.16 -15.33
C VAL A 320 1.58 16.45 -14.57
N TYR A 321 2.26 16.69 -13.43
CA TYR A 321 2.06 17.89 -12.62
C TYR A 321 3.32 18.75 -12.52
N GLN A 322 4.52 18.15 -12.55
CA GLN A 322 5.82 18.83 -12.46
C GLN A 322 5.96 19.69 -11.19
N GLN A 323 5.33 19.25 -10.09
CA GLN A 323 5.40 19.94 -8.80
C GLN A 323 6.33 19.17 -7.87
N PRO A 324 7.40 19.80 -7.34
CA PRO A 324 8.35 19.14 -6.44
C PRO A 324 7.68 18.45 -5.24
N ASP A 325 6.63 19.05 -4.67
CA ASP A 325 5.90 18.53 -3.52
C ASP A 325 5.17 17.20 -3.79
N LEU A 326 4.97 16.81 -5.05
CA LEU A 326 4.33 15.56 -5.45
C LEU A 326 5.31 14.40 -5.67
N THR A 327 6.61 14.68 -5.70
CA THR A 327 7.61 13.72 -6.19
C THR A 327 7.97 12.62 -5.20
N GLU A 328 7.68 12.80 -3.90
CA GLU A 328 8.13 11.90 -2.84
C GLU A 328 7.71 10.44 -3.09
N MET A 329 6.43 10.18 -3.38
CA MET A 329 5.93 8.82 -3.62
C MET A 329 6.65 8.17 -4.81
N GLY A 330 6.83 8.93 -5.89
CA GLY A 330 7.55 8.46 -7.07
C GLY A 330 8.99 8.08 -6.72
N ASN A 331 9.67 8.93 -5.96
CA ASN A 331 11.05 8.72 -5.53
C ASN A 331 11.20 7.48 -4.63
N TRP A 332 10.26 7.23 -3.70
CA TRP A 332 10.26 6.02 -2.88
C TRP A 332 10.09 4.74 -3.69
N PHE A 333 9.32 4.79 -4.77
CA PHE A 333 9.16 3.68 -5.71
C PHE A 333 10.21 3.68 -6.83
N ASP A 334 11.22 4.57 -6.77
CA ASP A 334 12.25 4.73 -7.79
C ASP A 334 11.68 4.97 -9.20
N VAL A 335 10.53 5.64 -9.31
CA VAL A 335 9.93 6.01 -10.61
C VAL A 335 10.24 7.46 -10.92
N ARG A 336 10.83 7.68 -12.08
CA ARG A 336 11.16 9.00 -12.64
C ARG A 336 10.70 9.04 -14.08
N SER A 337 10.33 10.21 -14.56
CA SER A 337 10.00 10.44 -15.96
C SER A 337 10.98 11.45 -16.55
N GLU A 338 11.56 11.10 -17.70
CA GLU A 338 12.26 12.04 -18.58
C GLU A 338 11.33 12.60 -19.67
N GLY A 339 10.07 12.13 -19.71
CA GLY A 339 9.08 12.46 -20.73
C GLY A 339 8.62 13.92 -20.73
N THR A 340 8.35 14.44 -21.93
CA THR A 340 7.94 15.83 -22.18
C THR A 340 6.46 16.11 -21.89
N ASN A 341 6.18 17.38 -21.61
CA ASN A 341 4.98 17.97 -21.01
C ASN A 341 3.74 18.07 -21.94
N GLU A 342 3.63 17.24 -22.97
CA GLU A 342 2.62 17.46 -24.04
C GLU A 342 1.25 16.83 -23.76
N GLN A 343 1.10 16.03 -22.70
CA GLN A 343 -0.18 15.40 -22.40
C GLN A 343 -1.14 16.37 -21.69
N LYS A 344 -2.20 16.75 -22.39
CA LYS A 344 -3.38 17.37 -21.75
C LYS A 344 -4.04 16.34 -20.84
N GLN A 345 -4.54 16.81 -19.69
CA GLN A 345 -5.35 15.98 -18.80
C GLN A 345 -6.42 15.24 -19.60
N ALA A 346 -6.45 13.91 -19.44
CA ALA A 346 -7.37 13.07 -20.16
C ALA A 346 -8.83 13.38 -19.79
N GLN A 347 -9.76 13.02 -20.67
CA GLN A 347 -11.19 12.97 -20.33
C GLN A 347 -11.58 11.51 -20.10
N ALA A 348 -12.16 11.22 -18.94
CA ALA A 348 -12.71 9.90 -18.66
C ALA A 348 -13.99 9.69 -19.50
N PRO A 349 -14.16 8.55 -20.19
CA PRO A 349 -15.33 8.30 -21.04
C PRO A 349 -16.68 8.36 -20.31
N ASP A 350 -16.67 8.04 -19.02
CA ASP A 350 -17.79 8.05 -18.08
C ASP A 350 -18.00 9.39 -17.36
N MET A 351 -17.17 10.40 -17.67
CA MET A 351 -17.27 11.77 -17.15
C MET A 351 -17.75 12.74 -18.25
N LEU A 352 -19.04 13.05 -18.23
CA LEU A 352 -19.65 14.03 -19.15
C LEU A 352 -19.37 15.46 -18.67
N ARG A 353 -19.00 16.34 -19.61
CA ARG A 353 -18.95 17.78 -19.38
C ARG A 353 -20.36 18.34 -19.54
N LEU A 354 -20.83 19.08 -18.55
CA LEU A 354 -22.12 19.78 -18.61
C LEU A 354 -21.93 21.16 -19.27
N ASP A 355 -22.97 21.66 -19.93
CA ASP A 355 -22.93 22.94 -20.66
C ASP A 355 -22.71 24.17 -19.76
N GLN A 356 -22.82 24.02 -18.44
CA GLN A 356 -22.43 25.04 -17.48
C GLN A 356 -20.91 25.03 -17.29
N LYS A 357 -20.27 26.21 -17.41
CA LYS A 357 -18.82 26.40 -17.24
C LYS A 357 -18.34 25.81 -15.89
N GLY A 358 -17.85 24.57 -15.91
CA GLY A 358 -17.29 23.87 -14.74
C GLY A 358 -18.08 22.64 -14.27
N GLY A 359 -19.28 22.38 -14.80
CA GLY A 359 -20.08 21.21 -14.40
C GLY A 359 -19.53 19.90 -14.99
N ARG A 360 -19.33 18.88 -14.15
CA ARG A 360 -19.00 17.51 -14.54
C ARG A 360 -20.08 16.57 -14.01
N ALA A 361 -20.53 15.61 -14.81
CA ALA A 361 -21.43 14.54 -14.38
C ALA A 361 -20.77 13.18 -14.61
N PHE A 362 -21.00 12.26 -13.68
CA PHE A 362 -20.59 10.87 -13.80
C PHE A 362 -21.81 10.02 -14.04
N ILE A 363 -21.80 9.27 -15.14
CA ILE A 363 -22.88 8.35 -15.46
C ILE A 363 -22.31 6.95 -15.48
N HIS A 364 -22.78 6.13 -14.55
CA HIS A 364 -22.59 4.68 -14.61
C HIS A 364 -23.86 4.06 -15.18
N THR A 365 -23.77 3.50 -16.39
CA THR A 365 -24.88 2.78 -17.01
C THR A 365 -24.82 1.32 -16.55
N ALA A 366 -25.84 0.88 -15.82
CA ALA A 366 -26.02 -0.53 -15.53
C ALA A 366 -26.56 -1.23 -16.77
N HIS A 367 -25.76 -2.12 -17.37
CA HIS A 367 -26.24 -3.00 -18.41
C HIS A 367 -26.82 -4.26 -17.74
N PHE A 368 -28.14 -4.35 -17.68
CA PHE A 368 -28.83 -5.55 -17.24
C PHE A 368 -28.96 -6.49 -18.45
N THR A 369 -28.13 -7.54 -18.51
CA THR A 369 -28.28 -8.66 -19.46
C THR A 369 -28.97 -9.84 -18.81
#